data_AF-A0A061AVR3-F1
#
_entry.id   AF-A0A061AVR3-F1
#
_cell.length_a   1.000
_cell.length_b   1.000
_cell.length_c   1.000
_cell.angle_alpha   90.00
_cell.angle_beta   90.00
_cell.angle_gamma   90.00
#
_symmetry.space_group_name_H-M   'P 1'
#
loop_
_entity.id
_entity.type
_entity.pdbx_description
1 polymer ?
#
loop_
_entity_poly.entity_id
_entity_poly.type
_entity_poly.pdbx_seq_one_letter_code
_entity_poly.pdbx_strand_id
1 'polypeptide(L)'
;MATPAAQNAANPAPAPTEHKLVKFHLEGHFHYTFTVDLELDLADPKLDKKFNLEGVPLVGKWQCGFRSSDNGSIRVQVWHGFLPVGIWGARSTVLLEIFSVKGSQAECVDSSKWQPRPNPSLNSQSSKSFTHYYLTIKPEMLTRAAEAFEDDLKVHRTYRVTFSIDSGGAEPPQMLLNRLPALELSTPHKSVRFFFPQHEAALWAESRFLSQSSPYFKTLLSSAFAEAVSVLSKRPKTRRGSATAAAADARAQDFDDSDDETDELYFQAHPPSQHERDELQHSYKEIKIAKTAFTTYRAVLAYLRTGFIAFAPLSSTFSSENDPDGPTRRSRIEGAVSSDPTLPYPASPKSTFRLAHLLELAVLQHLCLTNLSKQLTSESATYELFSDTSICYDAWRKVVLDFIVEHYNAVTSSVSWKAETAKVRRDEITGAAPIMLELLELRAAKTA
;
A
#
# COMPACT_ATOMS: atom_id res chain seq x y z
N MET A 1 -50.88 -55.30 0.79
CA MET A 1 -49.78 -55.12 1.74
C MET A 1 -49.09 -53.82 1.41
N ALA A 2 -49.36 -52.79 2.20
CA ALA A 2 -48.68 -51.51 2.16
C ALA A 2 -47.63 -51.50 3.27
N THR A 3 -46.40 -51.17 2.92
CA THR A 3 -45.31 -50.85 3.86
C THR A 3 -44.68 -49.51 3.45
N PRO A 4 -44.15 -48.74 4.42
CA PRO A 4 -44.40 -47.31 4.48
C PRO A 4 -43.17 -46.41 4.27
N ALA A 5 -43.46 -45.15 3.97
CA ALA A 5 -42.75 -43.90 4.25
C ALA A 5 -41.21 -43.86 4.31
N ALA A 6 -40.62 -43.04 3.44
CA ALA A 6 -39.45 -42.24 3.78
C ALA A 6 -39.85 -40.75 3.74
N GLN A 7 -39.91 -40.12 4.92
CA GLN A 7 -40.05 -38.68 5.09
C GLN A 7 -38.71 -37.98 4.84
N ASN A 8 -38.81 -36.78 4.26
CA ASN A 8 -37.93 -35.61 4.41
C ASN A 8 -36.42 -35.78 4.20
N ALA A 9 -35.95 -35.39 3.00
CA ALA A 9 -34.68 -34.66 2.90
C ALA A 9 -35.01 -33.17 2.82
N ALA A 10 -34.80 -32.48 3.94
CA ALA A 10 -34.84 -31.03 4.00
C ALA A 10 -33.82 -30.44 3.01
N ASN A 11 -34.17 -29.34 2.35
CA ASN A 11 -33.24 -28.55 1.55
C ASN A 11 -31.95 -28.29 2.35
N PRO A 12 -30.75 -28.45 1.75
CA PRO A 12 -29.53 -28.09 2.43
C PRO A 12 -29.58 -26.59 2.78
N ALA A 13 -29.32 -26.27 4.05
CA ALA A 13 -29.21 -24.90 4.52
C ALA A 13 -28.18 -24.14 3.65
N PRO A 14 -28.43 -22.87 3.30
CA PRO A 14 -27.44 -22.06 2.62
C PRO A 14 -26.17 -22.01 3.48
N ALA A 15 -25.02 -22.26 2.83
CA ALA A 15 -23.72 -22.27 3.49
C ALA A 15 -23.47 -20.92 4.19
N PRO A 16 -22.86 -20.91 5.39
CA PRO A 16 -22.53 -19.66 6.07
C PRO A 16 -21.53 -18.87 5.23
N THR A 17 -21.95 -17.69 4.81
CA THR A 17 -21.18 -16.73 4.00
C THR A 17 -20.02 -16.20 4.82
N GLU A 18 -18.80 -16.52 4.37
CA GLU A 18 -17.54 -16.03 4.94
C GLU A 18 -17.51 -14.49 4.97
N HIS A 19 -17.23 -13.92 6.15
CA HIS A 19 -17.03 -12.47 6.33
C HIS A 19 -15.83 -12.02 5.50
N LYS A 20 -16.08 -11.28 4.41
CA LYS A 20 -15.04 -10.89 3.46
C LYS A 20 -14.88 -9.38 3.43
N LEU A 21 -13.68 -8.89 3.74
CA LEU A 21 -13.28 -7.50 3.49
C LEU A 21 -13.49 -7.19 1.99
N VAL A 22 -14.45 -6.31 1.68
CA VAL A 22 -14.93 -6.11 0.29
C VAL A 22 -14.06 -5.13 -0.50
N LYS A 23 -13.46 -4.13 0.16
CA LYS A 23 -12.63 -3.12 -0.52
C LYS A 23 -11.65 -2.45 0.45
N PHE A 24 -10.44 -2.16 -0.03
CA PHE A 24 -9.41 -1.36 0.63
C PHE A 24 -8.97 -0.25 -0.32
N HIS A 25 -8.98 0.99 0.14
CA HIS A 25 -8.39 2.14 -0.55
C HIS A 25 -7.47 2.86 0.46
N LEU A 26 -6.20 2.96 0.09
CA LEU A 26 -5.28 3.94 0.64
C LEU A 26 -5.34 5.10 -0.37
N GLU A 27 -5.61 6.32 0.04
CA GLU A 27 -5.28 7.50 -0.78
C GLU A 27 -4.22 8.28 -0.01
N GLY A 28 -3.39 9.04 -0.71
CA GLY A 28 -2.19 9.68 -0.16
C GLY A 28 -2.38 10.31 1.23
N HIS A 29 -1.28 10.30 2.01
CA HIS A 29 -1.19 10.74 3.41
C HIS A 29 -2.21 10.10 4.37
N PHE A 30 -1.83 8.92 4.91
CA PHE A 30 -2.45 8.29 6.10
C PHE A 30 -3.99 8.31 6.16
N HIS A 31 -4.66 8.17 5.01
CA HIS A 31 -6.09 7.93 4.94
C HIS A 31 -6.34 6.41 4.87
N TYR A 32 -6.63 5.80 6.02
CA TYR A 32 -6.96 4.39 6.14
C TYR A 32 -8.46 4.20 6.17
N THR A 33 -9.04 3.53 5.18
CA THR A 33 -10.44 3.11 5.22
C THR A 33 -10.56 1.59 5.15
N PHE A 34 -11.33 1.00 6.07
CA PHE A 34 -11.81 -0.37 5.92
C PHE A 34 -13.33 -0.41 5.91
N THR A 35 -13.88 -1.33 5.11
CA THR A 35 -15.32 -1.48 4.91
C THR A 35 -15.73 -2.92 5.19
N VAL A 36 -16.78 -3.10 5.99
CA VAL A 36 -17.31 -4.39 6.42
C VAL A 36 -18.78 -4.48 6.02
N ASP A 37 -19.12 -5.44 5.18
CA ASP A 37 -20.51 -5.76 4.86
C ASP A 37 -21.00 -6.83 5.84
N LEU A 38 -22.17 -6.60 6.42
CA LEU A 38 -22.76 -7.40 7.49
C LEU A 38 -24.22 -7.73 7.16
N GLU A 39 -24.62 -8.95 7.50
CA GLU A 39 -26.00 -9.39 7.46
C GLU A 39 -26.56 -9.42 8.89
N LEU A 40 -27.49 -8.51 9.20
CA LEU A 40 -28.00 -8.24 10.55
C LEU A 40 -29.48 -7.88 10.53
N ASP A 41 -30.21 -8.26 11.56
CA ASP A 41 -31.55 -7.70 11.82
C ASP A 41 -31.43 -6.53 12.81
N LEU A 42 -31.41 -5.30 12.29
CA LEU A 42 -31.36 -4.11 13.15
C LEU A 42 -32.68 -3.82 13.86
N ALA A 43 -33.79 -4.44 13.45
CA ALA A 43 -35.07 -4.32 14.15
C ALA A 43 -35.19 -5.27 15.34
N ASP A 44 -34.23 -6.20 15.54
CA ASP A 44 -34.23 -7.12 16.66
C ASP A 44 -34.00 -6.38 18.00
N PRO A 45 -35.00 -6.31 18.90
CA PRO A 45 -34.84 -5.63 20.18
C PRO A 45 -33.79 -6.30 21.08
N LYS A 46 -33.41 -7.55 20.80
CA LYS A 46 -32.39 -8.32 21.53
C LYS A 46 -31.06 -8.41 20.80
N LEU A 47 -30.83 -7.59 19.78
CA LEU A 47 -29.57 -7.58 19.03
C LEU A 47 -28.38 -7.36 19.96
N ASP A 48 -27.49 -8.34 20.07
CA ASP A 48 -26.17 -8.23 20.68
C ASP A 48 -25.21 -9.12 19.88
N LYS A 49 -24.55 -8.53 18.88
CA LYS A 49 -23.66 -9.22 17.96
C LYS A 49 -22.29 -8.58 17.98
N LYS A 50 -21.26 -9.43 17.90
CA LYS A 50 -19.87 -9.02 17.87
C LYS A 50 -19.09 -9.90 16.90
N PHE A 51 -18.30 -9.26 16.05
CA PHE A 51 -17.55 -9.87 14.96
C PHE A 51 -16.07 -9.51 15.10
N ASN A 52 -15.20 -10.49 14.91
CA ASN A 52 -13.77 -10.21 14.75
C ASN A 52 -13.54 -9.70 13.33
N LEU A 53 -12.83 -8.58 13.21
CA LEU A 53 -12.45 -8.04 11.90
C LEU A 53 -11.07 -8.57 11.55
N GLU A 54 -11.06 -9.68 10.84
CA GLU A 54 -9.84 -10.30 10.38
C GLU A 54 -9.27 -9.58 9.16
N GLY A 55 -7.98 -9.27 9.21
CA GLY A 55 -7.27 -8.65 8.09
C GLY A 55 -7.39 -7.14 7.96
N VAL A 56 -7.71 -6.44 9.04
CA VAL A 56 -7.46 -5.00 9.14
C VAL A 56 -5.94 -4.78 9.16
N PRO A 57 -5.37 -4.02 8.20
CA PRO A 57 -3.92 -3.82 8.08
C PRO A 57 -3.33 -2.85 9.12
N LEU A 58 -4.12 -2.51 10.15
CA LEU A 58 -3.71 -1.65 11.26
C LEU A 58 -3.45 -2.49 12.51
N VAL A 59 -2.41 -2.13 13.25
CA VAL A 59 -2.10 -2.74 14.56
C VAL A 59 -3.33 -2.63 15.46
N GLY A 60 -3.80 -3.75 15.99
CA GLY A 60 -4.95 -3.81 16.89
C GLY A 60 -5.65 -5.15 16.88
N LYS A 61 -6.49 -5.36 17.90
CA LYS A 61 -7.45 -6.47 17.95
C LYS A 61 -8.79 -5.92 17.50
N TRP A 62 -9.01 -5.93 16.18
CA TRP A 62 -10.16 -5.26 15.59
C TRP A 62 -11.43 -6.09 15.70
N GLN A 63 -12.50 -5.46 16.17
CA GLN A 63 -13.81 -6.07 16.32
C GLN A 63 -14.90 -5.05 15.97
N CYS A 64 -16.01 -5.48 15.42
CA CYS A 64 -17.20 -4.66 15.20
C CYS A 64 -18.38 -5.28 15.94
N GLY A 65 -19.32 -4.48 16.43
CA GLY A 65 -20.47 -5.01 17.14
C GLY A 65 -21.63 -4.05 17.20
N PHE A 66 -22.81 -4.65 17.36
CA PHE A 66 -24.10 -4.00 17.34
C PHE A 66 -24.86 -4.45 18.58
N ARG A 67 -25.39 -3.49 19.33
CA ARG A 67 -26.18 -3.76 20.53
C ARG A 67 -27.42 -2.88 20.58
N SER A 68 -28.59 -3.50 20.66
CA SER A 68 -29.85 -2.82 20.92
C SER A 68 -29.91 -2.33 22.38
N SER A 69 -30.55 -1.19 22.59
CA SER A 69 -30.80 -0.58 23.90
C SER A 69 -32.31 -0.56 24.17
N ASP A 70 -32.71 -0.45 25.44
CA ASP A 70 -34.12 -0.50 25.85
C ASP A 70 -35.00 0.59 25.21
N ASN A 71 -34.40 1.71 24.79
CA ASN A 71 -35.08 2.80 24.09
C ASN A 71 -35.20 2.60 22.57
N GLY A 72 -34.86 1.41 22.05
CA GLY A 72 -34.88 1.09 20.62
C GLY A 72 -33.67 1.61 19.82
N SER A 73 -32.72 2.29 20.46
CA SER A 73 -31.48 2.73 19.79
C SER A 73 -30.46 1.60 19.69
N ILE A 74 -29.64 1.64 18.64
CA ILE A 74 -28.61 0.64 18.39
C ILE A 74 -27.24 1.28 18.56
N ARG A 75 -26.47 0.76 19.50
CA ARG A 75 -25.07 1.14 19.66
C ARG A 75 -24.22 0.32 18.70
N VAL A 76 -23.50 1.00 17.83
CA VAL A 76 -22.49 0.40 16.95
C VAL A 76 -21.11 0.72 17.49
N GLN A 77 -20.27 -0.30 17.65
CA GLN A 77 -18.93 -0.15 18.21
C GLN A 77 -17.88 -0.78 17.30
N VAL A 78 -16.76 -0.11 17.14
CA VAL A 78 -15.55 -0.62 16.49
C VAL A 78 -14.43 -0.60 17.52
N TRP A 79 -14.03 -1.77 17.98
CA TRP A 79 -12.89 -1.95 18.89
C TRP A 79 -11.61 -2.13 18.09
N HIS A 80 -10.53 -1.57 18.59
CA HIS A 80 -9.16 -1.80 18.10
C HIS A 80 -8.25 -2.39 19.19
N GLY A 81 -8.74 -2.52 20.43
CA GLY A 81 -7.97 -3.01 21.58
C GLY A 81 -7.06 -1.93 22.17
N PHE A 82 -6.09 -2.34 23.01
CA PHE A 82 -5.17 -1.37 23.62
C PHE A 82 -4.08 -0.97 22.63
N LEU A 83 -3.98 0.32 22.34
CA LEU A 83 -2.93 0.90 21.51
C LEU A 83 -2.35 2.16 22.18
N PRO A 84 -1.08 2.54 21.94
CA PRO A 84 -0.52 3.81 22.41
C PRO A 84 -1.35 5.03 21.96
N VAL A 85 -1.38 6.07 22.80
CA VAL A 85 -2.05 7.33 22.46
C VAL A 85 -1.36 7.97 21.26
N GLY A 86 -2.14 8.40 20.27
CA GLY A 86 -1.60 9.07 19.08
C GLY A 86 -0.85 8.16 18.11
N ILE A 87 -1.01 6.83 18.20
CA ILE A 87 -0.41 5.89 17.24
C ILE A 87 -0.91 6.09 15.80
N TRP A 88 -1.91 6.93 15.54
CA TRP A 88 -2.33 7.30 14.18
C TRP A 88 -2.03 8.76 13.85
N GLY A 89 -1.09 9.37 14.56
CA GLY A 89 -0.68 10.77 14.37
C GLY A 89 -1.35 11.72 15.36
N ALA A 90 -0.68 12.84 15.60
CA ALA A 90 -1.08 13.85 16.59
C ALA A 90 -2.34 14.64 16.21
N ARG A 91 -2.71 14.67 14.92
CA ARG A 91 -3.89 15.38 14.38
C ARG A 91 -4.73 14.50 13.47
N SER A 92 -4.97 13.25 13.86
CA SER A 92 -5.83 12.36 13.11
C SER A 92 -7.31 12.66 13.31
N THR A 93 -8.09 12.54 12.25
CA THR A 93 -9.54 12.45 12.28
C THR A 93 -9.96 11.00 12.13
N VAL A 94 -11.07 10.64 12.77
CA VAL A 94 -11.69 9.32 12.61
C VAL A 94 -13.12 9.53 12.14
N LEU A 95 -13.56 8.72 11.20
CA LEU A 95 -14.92 8.70 10.67
C LEU A 95 -15.46 7.28 10.76
N LEU A 96 -16.65 7.12 11.34
CA LEU A 96 -17.40 5.87 11.36
C LEU A 96 -18.74 6.14 10.69
N GLU A 97 -19.06 5.36 9.66
CA GLU A 97 -20.28 5.49 8.88
C GLU A 97 -20.98 4.15 8.75
N ILE A 98 -22.31 4.18 8.80
CA ILE A 98 -23.16 3.00 8.65
C ILE A 98 -24.10 3.25 7.48
N PHE A 99 -24.12 2.32 6.55
CA PHE A 99 -24.98 2.37 5.37
C PHE A 99 -25.94 1.18 5.36
N SER A 100 -27.16 1.43 4.91
CA SER A 100 -28.05 0.39 4.41
C SER A 100 -27.66 0.09 2.96
N VAL A 101 -27.59 -1.17 2.54
CA VAL A 101 -27.13 -1.54 1.18
C VAL A 101 -28.17 -2.41 0.48
N LYS A 102 -28.60 -2.01 -0.72
CA LYS A 102 -29.55 -2.76 -1.55
C LYS A 102 -29.01 -2.87 -2.98
N GLY A 103 -28.54 -4.05 -3.35
CA GLY A 103 -27.86 -4.26 -4.64
C GLY A 103 -26.59 -3.40 -4.76
N SER A 104 -26.56 -2.49 -5.74
CA SER A 104 -25.45 -1.55 -5.95
C SER A 104 -25.63 -0.19 -5.23
N GLN A 105 -26.78 0.05 -4.59
CA GLN A 105 -27.09 1.31 -3.92
C GLN A 105 -26.78 1.23 -2.42
N ALA A 106 -26.36 2.34 -1.83
CA ALA A 106 -26.09 2.47 -0.40
C ALA A 106 -26.58 3.84 0.13
N GLU A 107 -27.32 3.84 1.24
CA GLU A 107 -27.87 5.04 1.90
C GLU A 107 -27.27 5.14 3.29
N CYS A 108 -26.82 6.33 3.66
CA CYS A 108 -26.23 6.57 4.97
C CYS A 108 -27.31 6.54 6.05
N VAL A 109 -27.19 5.58 6.97
CA VAL A 109 -28.05 5.48 8.16
C VAL A 109 -27.60 6.50 9.20
N ASP A 110 -26.30 6.50 9.53
CA ASP A 110 -25.73 7.44 10.48
C ASP A 110 -24.20 7.53 10.31
N SER A 111 -23.62 8.63 10.80
CA SER A 111 -22.17 8.83 10.80
C SER A 111 -21.71 9.56 12.06
N SER A 112 -20.47 9.28 12.47
CA SER A 112 -19.81 10.00 13.55
C SER A 112 -18.39 10.34 13.17
N LYS A 113 -18.03 11.61 13.34
CA LYS A 113 -16.70 12.14 13.04
C LYS A 113 -16.03 12.64 14.32
N TRP A 114 -14.84 12.13 14.59
CA TRP A 114 -13.98 12.61 15.66
C TRP A 114 -13.01 13.65 15.10
N GLN A 115 -13.00 14.81 15.75
CA GLN A 115 -12.19 15.97 15.37
C GLN A 115 -10.68 15.67 15.41
N PRO A 116 -9.85 16.45 14.68
CA PRO A 116 -8.40 16.24 14.61
C PRO A 116 -7.75 16.26 16.00
N ARG A 117 -7.21 15.12 16.46
CA ARG A 117 -6.50 14.97 17.74
C ARG A 117 -5.61 13.71 17.74
N PRO A 118 -4.81 13.44 18.78
CA PRO A 118 -4.12 12.16 18.89
C PRO A 118 -5.13 11.02 19.01
N ASN A 119 -5.11 10.08 18.07
CA ASN A 119 -5.96 8.88 18.12
C ASN A 119 -5.13 7.58 18.20
N PRO A 120 -5.56 6.60 19.01
CA PRO A 120 -6.60 6.71 20.04
C PRO A 120 -6.23 7.79 21.07
N SER A 121 -7.23 8.53 21.56
CA SER A 121 -6.99 9.61 22.51
C SER A 121 -6.77 9.06 23.93
N LEU A 122 -6.14 9.85 24.80
CA LEU A 122 -6.05 9.53 26.22
C LEU A 122 -7.45 9.61 26.85
N ASN A 123 -7.82 8.59 27.62
CA ASN A 123 -8.98 8.61 28.50
C ASN A 123 -8.54 9.26 29.83
N SER A 124 -9.12 10.42 30.13
CA SER A 124 -8.79 11.21 31.33
C SER A 124 -9.13 10.50 32.66
N GLN A 125 -10.06 9.54 32.64
CA GLN A 125 -10.49 8.83 33.86
C GLN A 125 -9.59 7.63 34.18
N SER A 126 -9.11 6.92 33.16
CA SER A 126 -8.33 5.70 33.32
C SER A 126 -6.83 5.89 33.09
N SER A 127 -6.41 7.07 32.63
CA SER A 127 -5.04 7.38 32.19
C SER A 127 -4.50 6.41 31.13
N LYS A 128 -5.41 5.75 30.39
CA LYS A 128 -5.12 4.80 29.31
C LYS A 128 -5.73 5.30 28.01
N SER A 129 -5.30 4.79 26.87
CA SER A 129 -5.94 5.09 25.60
C SER A 129 -7.37 4.55 25.55
N PHE A 130 -8.26 5.22 24.79
CA PHE A 130 -9.51 4.60 24.37
C PHE A 130 -9.22 3.35 23.54
N THR A 131 -10.12 2.37 23.58
CA THR A 131 -9.95 1.07 22.93
C THR A 131 -10.97 0.81 21.81
N HIS A 132 -11.89 1.76 21.61
CA HIS A 132 -12.97 1.65 20.65
C HIS A 132 -13.57 3.02 20.31
N TYR A 133 -14.23 3.05 19.16
CA TYR A 133 -15.11 4.12 18.70
C TYR A 133 -16.55 3.60 18.70
N TYR A 134 -17.52 4.48 18.90
CA TYR A 134 -18.91 4.10 18.83
C TYR A 134 -19.79 5.24 18.32
N LEU A 135 -20.91 4.87 17.71
CA LEU A 135 -22.02 5.76 17.44
C LEU A 135 -23.33 5.11 17.90
N THR A 136 -24.42 5.88 17.92
CA THR A 136 -25.72 5.38 18.35
C THR A 136 -26.76 5.76 17.30
N ILE A 137 -27.23 4.73 16.59
CA ILE A 137 -28.29 4.85 15.61
C ILE A 137 -29.61 4.93 16.38
N LYS A 138 -30.32 6.05 16.21
CA LYS A 138 -31.65 6.21 16.78
C LYS A 138 -32.72 5.61 15.86
N PRO A 139 -33.89 5.21 16.39
CA PRO A 139 -34.98 4.67 15.57
C PRO A 139 -35.35 5.56 14.38
N GLU A 140 -35.39 6.88 14.56
CA GLU A 140 -35.73 7.82 13.49
C GLU A 140 -34.75 7.80 12.30
N MET A 141 -33.47 7.49 12.55
CA MET A 141 -32.44 7.42 11.50
C MET A 141 -32.59 6.14 10.66
N LEU A 142 -32.96 5.02 11.30
CA LEU A 142 -33.27 3.77 10.60
C LEU A 142 -34.51 3.92 9.73
N THR A 143 -35.58 4.52 10.28
CA THR A 143 -36.82 4.77 9.52
C THR A 143 -36.54 5.64 8.30
N ARG A 144 -35.78 6.74 8.47
CA ARG A 144 -35.40 7.62 7.37
C ARG A 144 -34.61 6.90 6.27
N ALA A 145 -33.65 6.05 6.64
CA ALA A 145 -32.85 5.30 5.67
C ALA A 145 -33.69 4.24 4.93
N ALA A 146 -34.67 3.63 5.59
CA ALA A 146 -35.59 2.68 4.96
C ALA A 146 -36.59 3.37 4.03
N GLU A 147 -37.13 4.53 4.43
CA GLU A 147 -37.99 5.35 3.56
C GLU A 147 -37.27 5.81 2.30
N ALA A 148 -36.00 6.24 2.42
CA ALA A 148 -35.17 6.62 1.28
C ALA A 148 -34.94 5.48 0.27
N PHE A 149 -35.08 4.22 0.71
CA PHE A 149 -34.89 3.03 -0.12
C PHE A 149 -36.15 2.26 -0.48
N GLU A 150 -37.32 2.77 -0.09
CA GLU A 150 -38.59 2.05 -0.14
C GLU A 150 -38.42 0.62 0.39
N ASP A 151 -37.75 0.50 1.54
CA ASP A 151 -37.34 -0.78 2.12
C ASP A 151 -38.11 -1.11 3.40
N ASP A 152 -38.32 -2.40 3.66
CA ASP A 152 -38.94 -2.84 4.91
C ASP A 152 -37.85 -3.15 5.93
N LEU A 153 -37.73 -2.32 6.97
CA LEU A 153 -36.81 -2.52 8.10
C LEU A 153 -36.93 -3.91 8.73
N LYS A 154 -38.12 -4.53 8.69
CA LYS A 154 -38.33 -5.87 9.24
C LYS A 154 -37.70 -6.96 8.40
N VAL A 155 -37.51 -6.72 7.10
CA VAL A 155 -36.98 -7.68 6.13
C VAL A 155 -35.54 -7.38 5.76
N HIS A 156 -35.13 -6.11 5.81
CA HIS A 156 -33.80 -5.68 5.39
C HIS A 156 -32.71 -6.25 6.28
N ARG A 157 -31.65 -6.79 5.67
CA ARG A 157 -30.55 -7.44 6.40
C ARG A 157 -29.16 -6.92 6.08
N THR A 158 -28.97 -6.19 4.98
CA THR A 158 -27.62 -5.87 4.47
C THR A 158 -27.17 -4.47 4.83
N TYR A 159 -26.11 -4.41 5.64
CA TYR A 159 -25.54 -3.16 6.14
C TYR A 159 -24.03 -3.11 5.86
N ARG A 160 -23.53 -1.90 5.64
CA ARG A 160 -22.11 -1.64 5.42
C ARG A 160 -21.59 -0.70 6.49
N VAL A 161 -20.51 -1.11 7.15
CA VAL A 161 -19.77 -0.30 8.12
C VAL A 161 -18.50 0.18 7.45
N THR A 162 -18.31 1.50 7.37
CA THR A 162 -17.07 2.11 6.90
C THR A 162 -16.38 2.77 8.09
N PHE A 163 -15.11 2.46 8.29
CA PHE A 163 -14.28 3.11 9.29
C PHE A 163 -13.05 3.71 8.61
N SER A 164 -12.89 5.02 8.75
CA SER A 164 -11.82 5.78 8.14
C SER A 164 -10.99 6.51 9.19
N ILE A 165 -9.68 6.52 9.04
CA ILE A 165 -8.73 7.33 9.81
C ILE A 165 -7.99 8.19 8.81
N ASP A 166 -7.93 9.49 9.04
CA ASP A 166 -7.18 10.42 8.21
C ASP A 166 -6.23 11.21 9.12
N SER A 167 -4.91 10.98 8.99
CA SER A 167 -3.91 11.69 9.80
C SER A 167 -3.65 13.14 9.36
N GLY A 168 -4.43 13.66 8.42
CA GLY A 168 -4.44 15.08 8.03
C GLY A 168 -3.12 15.55 7.43
N GLY A 169 -2.40 14.68 6.72
CA GLY A 169 -1.09 15.01 6.16
C GLY A 169 0.08 15.02 7.15
N ALA A 170 -0.17 14.78 8.45
CA ALA A 170 0.89 14.76 9.46
C ALA A 170 1.74 13.47 9.38
N GLU A 171 2.99 13.59 9.80
CA GLU A 171 4.01 12.54 9.78
C GLU A 171 3.53 11.20 10.36
N PRO A 172 4.10 10.08 9.87
CA PRO A 172 3.81 8.77 10.40
C PRO A 172 4.03 8.74 11.91
N PRO A 173 3.40 7.81 12.63
CA PRO A 173 3.70 7.62 14.04
C PRO A 173 5.20 7.30 14.17
N GLN A 174 5.99 8.24 14.70
CA GLN A 174 7.46 8.14 14.77
C GLN A 174 7.91 6.80 15.37
N MET A 175 7.15 6.27 16.34
CA MET A 175 7.40 4.98 16.96
C MET A 175 7.35 3.79 15.98
N LEU A 176 6.48 3.83 14.96
CA LEU A 176 6.41 2.79 13.94
C LEU A 176 7.57 2.90 12.96
N LEU A 177 7.93 4.12 12.54
CA LEU A 177 9.10 4.36 11.68
C LEU A 177 10.39 3.88 12.34
N ASN A 178 10.60 4.27 13.61
CA ASN A 178 11.82 3.96 14.34
C ASN A 178 12.00 2.45 14.60
N ARG A 179 10.90 1.69 14.65
CA ARG A 179 10.94 0.22 14.83
C ARG A 179 11.02 -0.55 13.52
N LEU A 180 10.72 0.10 12.40
CA LEU A 180 10.61 -0.54 11.11
C LEU A 180 11.91 -1.20 10.62
N PRO A 181 13.10 -0.57 10.76
CA PRO A 181 14.36 -1.22 10.42
C PRO A 181 14.57 -2.57 11.13
N ALA A 182 14.24 -2.64 12.43
CA ALA A 182 14.31 -3.88 13.19
C ALA A 182 13.24 -4.88 12.74
N LEU A 183 12.02 -4.40 12.47
CA LEU A 183 10.89 -5.25 12.11
C LEU A 183 11.06 -5.92 10.75
N GLU A 184 11.76 -5.31 9.78
CA GLU A 184 11.98 -5.86 8.44
C GLU A 184 13.13 -6.88 8.38
N LEU A 185 14.13 -6.72 9.25
CA LEU A 185 15.31 -7.58 9.35
C LEU A 185 15.14 -8.76 10.33
N SER A 186 14.18 -8.67 11.26
CA SER A 186 13.92 -9.74 12.24
C SER A 186 13.37 -11.02 11.58
N THR A 187 13.77 -12.21 12.02
CA THR A 187 13.34 -13.52 11.48
C THR A 187 12.25 -14.28 12.26
N PRO A 188 12.01 -14.10 13.58
CA PRO A 188 11.08 -14.94 14.31
C PRO A 188 9.66 -14.65 13.82
N HIS A 189 8.95 -15.70 13.41
CA HIS A 189 7.56 -15.71 12.95
C HIS A 189 7.29 -15.29 11.49
N LYS A 190 8.31 -15.01 10.69
CA LYS A 190 8.11 -14.63 9.28
C LYS A 190 8.11 -15.84 8.35
N SER A 191 7.21 -15.80 7.37
CA SER A 191 6.92 -16.93 6.47
C SER A 191 7.33 -16.70 5.02
N VAL A 192 7.74 -15.47 4.67
CA VAL A 192 8.18 -15.12 3.31
C VAL A 192 9.52 -14.39 3.37
N ARG A 193 10.46 -14.84 2.54
CA ARG A 193 11.80 -14.27 2.36
C ARG A 193 11.91 -13.68 0.95
N PHE A 194 12.28 -12.40 0.87
CA PHE A 194 12.74 -11.78 -0.37
C PHE A 194 14.26 -11.83 -0.39
N PHE A 195 14.85 -12.55 -1.34
CA PHE A 195 16.30 -12.72 -1.46
C PHE A 195 16.84 -11.88 -2.62
N PHE A 196 17.87 -11.10 -2.35
CA PHE A 196 18.52 -10.16 -3.28
C PHE A 196 19.93 -10.70 -3.59
N PRO A 197 20.14 -11.39 -4.73
CA PRO A 197 21.40 -12.07 -5.04
C PRO A 197 22.60 -11.13 -5.15
N GLN A 198 22.40 -9.91 -5.65
CA GLN A 198 23.47 -8.92 -5.89
C GLN A 198 24.25 -8.56 -4.61
N HIS A 199 23.55 -8.51 -3.48
CA HIS A 199 24.13 -8.14 -2.18
C HIS A 199 24.14 -9.30 -1.18
N GLU A 200 23.73 -10.49 -1.60
CA GLU A 200 23.45 -11.65 -0.73
C GLU A 200 22.54 -11.32 0.47
N ALA A 201 21.66 -10.33 0.31
CA ALA A 201 20.82 -9.79 1.37
C ALA A 201 19.41 -10.39 1.37
N ALA A 202 18.70 -10.26 2.48
CA ALA A 202 17.32 -10.73 2.59
C ALA A 202 16.43 -9.76 3.37
N LEU A 203 15.20 -9.60 2.89
CA LEU A 203 14.10 -8.98 3.62
C LEU A 203 13.09 -10.06 4.00
N TRP A 204 12.46 -9.89 5.16
CA TRP A 204 11.49 -10.87 5.63
C TRP A 204 10.14 -10.22 5.91
N ALA A 205 9.06 -10.93 5.56
CA ALA A 205 7.69 -10.52 5.82
C ALA A 205 6.77 -11.70 6.13
N GLU A 206 5.55 -11.38 6.57
CA GLU A 206 4.50 -12.38 6.81
C GLU A 206 3.64 -12.56 5.55
N SER A 207 3.32 -13.82 5.22
CA SER A 207 2.45 -14.16 4.10
C SER A 207 1.06 -13.50 4.19
N ARG A 208 0.47 -13.48 5.39
CA ARG A 208 -0.85 -12.85 5.64
C ARG A 208 -0.82 -11.36 5.34
N PHE A 209 0.20 -10.67 5.85
CA PHE A 209 0.43 -9.24 5.60
C PHE A 209 0.56 -8.96 4.10
N LEU A 210 1.45 -9.65 3.40
CA LEU A 210 1.68 -9.44 1.97
C LEU A 210 0.41 -9.68 1.13
N SER A 211 -0.32 -10.76 1.43
CA SER A 211 -1.56 -11.12 0.71
C SER A 211 -2.70 -10.12 0.93
N GLN A 212 -2.68 -9.39 2.04
CA GLN A 212 -3.66 -8.34 2.33
C GLN A 212 -3.28 -7.01 1.70
N SER A 213 -1.98 -6.74 1.59
CA SER A 213 -1.44 -5.47 1.13
C SER A 213 -1.34 -5.35 -0.40
N SER A 214 -1.31 -6.45 -1.15
CA SER A 214 -1.16 -6.44 -2.61
C SER A 214 -1.91 -7.60 -3.28
N PRO A 215 -2.71 -7.33 -4.34
CA PRO A 215 -3.33 -8.38 -5.15
C PRO A 215 -2.29 -9.30 -5.83
N TYR A 216 -1.16 -8.73 -6.26
CA TYR A 216 -0.04 -9.49 -6.80
C TYR A 216 0.47 -10.52 -5.79
N PHE A 217 0.78 -10.09 -4.56
CA PHE A 217 1.25 -11.02 -3.53
C PHE A 217 0.19 -12.04 -3.13
N LYS A 218 -1.09 -11.65 -3.07
CA LYS A 218 -2.18 -12.59 -2.83
C LYS A 218 -2.20 -13.72 -3.86
N THR A 219 -2.03 -13.36 -5.13
CA THR A 219 -1.96 -14.32 -6.23
C THR A 219 -0.70 -15.16 -6.10
N LEU A 220 0.47 -14.55 -6.01
CA LEU A 220 1.77 -15.22 -5.90
C LEU A 220 1.85 -16.21 -4.72
N LEU A 221 1.28 -15.85 -3.57
CA LEU A 221 1.35 -16.65 -2.35
C LEU A 221 0.26 -17.72 -2.24
N SER A 222 -0.89 -17.57 -2.92
CA SER A 222 -1.96 -18.58 -2.92
C SER A 222 -1.69 -19.76 -3.85
N SER A 223 -0.70 -19.63 -4.73
CA SER A 223 -0.47 -20.51 -5.88
C SER A 223 0.94 -21.09 -5.86
N ALA A 224 1.18 -22.08 -6.72
CA ALA A 224 2.48 -22.78 -6.84
C ALA A 224 3.34 -22.17 -7.97
N PHE A 225 3.44 -20.85 -8.05
CA PHE A 225 4.24 -20.20 -9.10
C PHE A 225 5.73 -20.49 -8.92
N ALA A 226 6.45 -20.60 -10.03
CA ALA A 226 7.90 -20.87 -10.07
C ALA A 226 8.75 -19.77 -9.40
N GLU A 227 8.16 -18.60 -9.19
CA GLU A 227 8.77 -17.43 -8.55
C GLU A 227 8.80 -17.54 -7.02
N ALA A 228 7.93 -18.36 -6.42
CA ALA A 228 7.86 -18.57 -4.97
C ALA A 228 8.15 -20.04 -4.63
N VAL A 229 9.33 -20.30 -4.06
CA VAL A 229 9.76 -21.66 -3.69
C VAL A 229 9.55 -21.91 -2.21
N SER A 230 8.80 -22.97 -1.88
CA SER A 230 8.67 -23.44 -0.49
C SER A 230 9.96 -24.10 -0.03
N VAL A 231 10.64 -23.48 0.94
CA VAL A 231 11.81 -24.04 1.61
C VAL A 231 11.35 -24.72 2.90
N LEU A 232 11.49 -26.05 2.93
CA LEU A 232 11.19 -26.86 4.11
C LEU A 232 12.31 -26.74 5.16
N SER A 233 11.96 -26.73 6.45
CA SER A 233 12.94 -26.92 7.52
C SER A 233 13.56 -28.31 7.39
N LYS A 234 14.90 -28.44 7.49
CA LYS A 234 15.60 -29.73 7.35
C LYS A 234 16.66 -29.94 8.43
N ARG A 235 16.68 -31.17 8.98
CA ARG A 235 17.86 -31.81 9.59
C ARG A 235 18.87 -32.26 8.50
N PRO A 236 20.15 -32.56 8.81
CA PRO A 236 21.30 -31.93 8.19
C PRO A 236 21.75 -32.52 6.84
N LYS A 237 22.42 -31.65 6.07
CA LYS A 237 23.43 -31.87 5.01
C LYS A 237 23.20 -33.07 4.09
N THR A 238 22.60 -32.79 2.94
CA THR A 238 23.14 -33.06 1.60
C THR A 238 22.09 -32.66 0.57
N ARG A 239 22.29 -31.54 -0.12
CA ARG A 239 21.80 -31.35 -1.50
C ARG A 239 22.40 -30.10 -2.13
N ARG A 240 23.48 -30.31 -2.90
CA ARG A 240 23.69 -29.56 -4.14
C ARG A 240 22.46 -29.83 -5.02
N GLY A 241 21.80 -28.78 -5.47
CA GLY A 241 20.55 -28.85 -6.22
C GLY A 241 19.40 -28.18 -5.47
N SER A 242 19.52 -26.87 -5.24
CA SER A 242 18.34 -26.04 -5.00
C SER A 242 17.62 -25.91 -6.34
N ALA A 243 16.30 -26.14 -6.36
CA ALA A 243 15.49 -25.83 -7.53
C ALA A 243 15.70 -24.34 -7.87
N THR A 244 16.06 -24.03 -9.11
CA THR A 244 16.25 -22.65 -9.56
C THR A 244 14.90 -21.96 -9.60
N ALA A 245 14.51 -21.28 -8.51
CA ALA A 245 13.39 -20.35 -8.52
C ALA A 245 13.64 -19.28 -9.59
N ALA A 246 12.61 -18.98 -10.39
CA ALA A 246 12.63 -17.79 -11.25
C ALA A 246 12.60 -16.54 -10.36
N ALA A 247 13.25 -15.45 -10.77
CA ALA A 247 13.11 -14.19 -10.06
C ALA A 247 11.68 -13.64 -10.26
N ALA A 248 11.07 -13.12 -9.20
CA ALA A 248 9.70 -12.58 -9.28
C ALA A 248 9.60 -11.32 -10.15
N ASP A 249 10.71 -10.61 -10.32
CA ASP A 249 10.87 -9.50 -11.23
C ASP A 249 11.61 -9.88 -12.52
N ALA A 250 11.73 -11.18 -12.84
CA ALA A 250 12.38 -11.62 -14.08
C ALA A 250 11.68 -11.05 -15.34
N ARG A 251 10.36 -10.84 -15.25
CA ARG A 251 9.55 -10.21 -16.30
C ARG A 251 9.61 -8.68 -16.32
N ALA A 252 10.14 -8.05 -15.26
CA ALA A 252 10.42 -6.62 -15.32
C ALA A 252 11.47 -6.40 -16.42
N GLN A 253 11.33 -5.33 -17.20
CA GLN A 253 12.37 -4.99 -18.17
C GLN A 253 13.68 -4.67 -17.43
N ASP A 254 14.79 -4.90 -18.12
CA ASP A 254 16.13 -4.68 -17.59
C ASP A 254 16.45 -3.20 -17.58
N PHE A 255 16.06 -2.53 -16.50
CA PHE A 255 16.28 -1.10 -16.32
C PHE A 255 17.24 -0.89 -15.15
N ASP A 256 18.13 0.07 -15.28
CA ASP A 256 18.98 0.55 -14.18
C ASP A 256 18.11 1.07 -13.02
N ASP A 257 18.25 0.49 -11.83
CA ASP A 257 17.50 0.90 -10.65
C ASP A 257 18.23 2.05 -9.94
N SER A 258 17.62 3.23 -9.92
CA SER A 258 18.24 4.43 -9.34
C SER A 258 18.47 4.35 -7.82
N ASP A 259 18.00 3.30 -7.15
CA ASP A 259 18.31 3.03 -5.75
C ASP A 259 19.48 2.02 -5.58
N ASP A 260 20.09 1.51 -6.65
CA ASP A 260 21.32 0.70 -6.54
C ASP A 260 22.47 1.53 -5.90
N GLU A 261 22.55 2.83 -6.19
CA GLU A 261 23.49 3.73 -5.50
C GLU A 261 23.16 3.91 -4.00
N THR A 262 21.87 3.77 -3.65
CA THR A 262 21.35 3.82 -2.28
C THR A 262 21.66 2.52 -1.54
N ASP A 263 21.61 1.38 -2.23
CA ASP A 263 22.04 0.09 -1.70
C ASP A 263 23.51 0.11 -1.31
N GLU A 264 24.38 0.68 -2.15
CA GLU A 264 25.80 0.85 -1.83
C GLU A 264 26.00 1.62 -0.50
N LEU A 265 25.29 2.73 -0.31
CA LEU A 265 25.32 3.49 0.96
C LEU A 265 24.78 2.67 2.13
N TYR A 266 23.65 2.01 1.91
CA TYR A 266 22.97 1.25 2.95
C TYR A 266 23.88 0.12 3.47
N PHE A 267 24.50 -0.66 2.59
CA PHE A 267 25.35 -1.78 2.96
C PHE A 267 26.72 -1.36 3.49
N GLN A 268 27.22 -0.17 3.16
CA GLN A 268 28.38 0.41 3.84
C GLN A 268 28.10 0.65 5.33
N ALA A 269 26.90 1.15 5.66
CA ALA A 269 26.48 1.39 7.04
C ALA A 269 25.95 0.13 7.74
N HIS A 270 25.37 -0.81 6.98
CA HIS A 270 24.72 -2.02 7.46
C HIS A 270 25.23 -3.22 6.67
N PRO A 271 26.44 -3.73 6.95
CA PRO A 271 26.98 -4.89 6.26
C PRO A 271 25.94 -6.01 6.27
N PRO A 272 25.70 -6.68 5.13
CA PRO A 272 24.72 -7.75 5.07
C PRO A 272 25.11 -8.74 6.16
N SER A 273 24.23 -8.88 7.16
CA SER A 273 24.41 -9.93 8.14
C SER A 273 24.41 -11.20 7.31
N GLN A 274 25.55 -11.87 7.23
CA GLN A 274 25.59 -13.26 6.82
C GLN A 274 24.70 -13.93 7.84
N HIS A 275 23.40 -14.04 7.54
CA HIS A 275 22.47 -14.68 8.43
C HIS A 275 23.11 -16.03 8.68
N GLU A 276 23.57 -16.23 9.92
CA GLU A 276 23.95 -17.55 10.37
C GLU A 276 22.81 -18.42 9.86
N ARG A 277 23.14 -19.43 9.07
CA ARG A 277 22.19 -20.45 8.62
C ARG A 277 21.75 -21.30 9.81
N ASP A 278 21.61 -20.66 10.97
CA ASP A 278 21.09 -21.14 12.21
C ASP A 278 19.59 -21.26 12.00
N GLU A 279 19.29 -22.38 11.36
CA GLU A 279 18.15 -23.22 11.64
C GLU A 279 16.86 -22.42 11.82
N LEU A 280 16.36 -21.84 10.73
CA LEU A 280 14.94 -21.52 10.62
C LEU A 280 14.18 -22.83 10.91
N GLN A 281 13.61 -22.92 12.10
CA GLN A 281 12.91 -24.11 12.60
C GLN A 281 11.60 -24.37 11.84
N HIS A 282 11.19 -23.44 10.95
CA HIS A 282 9.92 -23.44 10.26
C HIS A 282 10.09 -23.29 8.74
N SER A 283 9.16 -23.86 7.98
CA SER A 283 9.10 -23.69 6.53
C SER A 283 8.75 -22.26 6.15
N TYR A 284 9.35 -21.75 5.09
CA TYR A 284 9.09 -20.42 4.55
C TYR A 284 9.00 -20.47 3.01
N LYS A 285 8.43 -19.43 2.40
CA LYS A 285 8.47 -19.20 0.96
C LYS A 285 9.60 -18.24 0.62
N GLU A 286 10.45 -18.60 -0.33
CA GLU A 286 11.50 -17.73 -0.86
C GLU A 286 11.08 -17.15 -2.21
N ILE A 287 11.24 -15.84 -2.34
CA ILE A 287 11.00 -15.06 -3.55
C ILE A 287 12.33 -14.40 -3.91
N LYS A 288 12.85 -14.65 -5.11
CA LYS A 288 14.09 -14.03 -5.57
C LYS A 288 13.79 -12.71 -6.26
N ILE A 289 14.52 -11.66 -5.91
CA ILE A 289 14.43 -10.32 -6.49
C ILE A 289 15.76 -10.01 -7.17
N ALA A 290 15.76 -9.78 -8.48
CA ALA A 290 16.98 -9.68 -9.29
C ALA A 290 17.18 -8.33 -9.99
N LYS A 291 16.11 -7.56 -10.21
CA LYS A 291 16.09 -6.31 -10.98
C LYS A 291 15.60 -5.09 -10.21
N THR A 292 15.29 -5.27 -8.94
CA THR A 292 14.83 -4.20 -8.05
C THR A 292 15.79 -4.09 -6.88
N ALA A 293 16.23 -2.86 -6.59
CA ALA A 293 17.15 -2.58 -5.50
C ALA A 293 16.56 -3.02 -4.14
N PHE A 294 17.44 -3.43 -3.23
CA PHE A 294 17.08 -3.82 -1.87
C PHE A 294 16.38 -2.68 -1.13
N THR A 295 16.93 -1.47 -1.23
CA THR A 295 16.40 -0.27 -0.56
C THR A 295 15.06 0.18 -1.14
N THR A 296 14.83 0.05 -2.45
CA THR A 296 13.49 0.27 -3.04
C THR A 296 12.47 -0.71 -2.46
N TYR A 297 12.78 -2.01 -2.46
CA TYR A 297 11.86 -3.03 -1.96
C TYR A 297 11.59 -2.85 -0.46
N ARG A 298 12.63 -2.51 0.29
CA ARG A 298 12.55 -2.18 1.72
C ARG A 298 11.63 -0.97 1.95
N ALA A 299 11.79 0.11 1.19
CA ALA A 299 10.91 1.28 1.30
C ALA A 299 9.45 0.97 0.95
N VAL A 300 9.20 0.10 -0.04
CA VAL A 300 7.83 -0.32 -0.38
C VAL A 300 7.23 -1.22 0.70
N LEU A 301 7.99 -2.15 1.27
CA LEU A 301 7.53 -2.96 2.40
C LEU A 301 7.28 -2.09 3.65
N ALA A 302 8.06 -1.02 3.84
CA ALA A 302 7.84 -0.01 4.86
C ALA A 302 6.51 0.72 4.65
N TYR A 303 6.27 1.16 3.41
CA TYR A 303 5.05 1.81 2.99
C TYR A 303 3.82 0.93 3.19
N LEU A 304 3.88 -0.36 2.82
CA LEU A 304 2.77 -1.29 3.04
C LEU A 304 2.41 -1.48 4.51
N ARG A 305 3.35 -1.27 5.44
CA ARG A 305 3.10 -1.34 6.90
C ARG A 305 2.65 -0.03 7.52
N THR A 306 3.12 1.09 6.98
CA THR A 306 3.03 2.38 7.66
C THR A 306 2.26 3.43 6.88
N GLY A 307 2.00 3.21 5.59
CA GLY A 307 1.49 4.22 4.66
C GLY A 307 2.50 5.32 4.34
N PHE A 308 3.74 5.22 4.82
CA PHE A 308 4.77 6.23 4.62
C PHE A 308 5.81 5.80 3.60
N ILE A 309 6.18 6.74 2.74
CA ILE A 309 7.37 6.64 1.92
C ILE A 309 8.00 8.02 1.77
N ALA A 310 9.31 8.08 1.97
CA ALA A 310 10.10 9.26 1.64
C ALA A 310 10.69 9.07 0.25
N PHE A 311 10.58 10.10 -0.60
CA PHE A 311 11.14 10.06 -1.95
C PHE A 311 12.47 10.82 -2.00
N ALA A 312 13.46 10.19 -2.63
CA ALA A 312 14.73 10.81 -2.94
C ALA A 312 14.62 11.70 -4.20
N PRO A 313 15.50 12.69 -4.37
CA PRO A 313 15.41 13.58 -5.53
C PRO A 313 15.77 12.86 -6.84
N LEU A 314 15.11 13.13 -7.97
CA LEU A 314 15.34 12.42 -9.23
C LEU A 314 16.83 12.42 -9.65
N SER A 315 17.34 11.28 -10.12
CA SER A 315 18.72 11.19 -10.61
C SER A 315 18.98 12.11 -11.81
N SER A 316 17.97 12.33 -12.65
CA SER A 316 18.01 13.26 -13.79
C SER A 316 18.20 14.73 -13.41
N THR A 317 18.07 15.08 -12.13
CA THR A 317 18.36 16.43 -11.62
C THR A 317 19.87 16.67 -11.43
N PHE A 318 20.68 15.61 -11.39
CA PHE A 318 22.10 15.69 -11.01
C PHE A 318 23.07 15.38 -12.16
N SER A 319 22.71 15.75 -13.40
CA SER A 319 23.60 15.53 -14.56
C SER A 319 24.97 16.16 -14.33
N SER A 320 26.00 15.31 -14.34
CA SER A 320 27.41 15.65 -14.05
C SER A 320 28.00 16.71 -14.99
N GLU A 321 27.37 16.96 -16.13
CA GLU A 321 27.80 17.97 -17.10
C GLU A 321 27.56 19.42 -16.63
N ASN A 322 26.67 19.64 -15.67
CA ASN A 322 26.24 20.99 -15.28
C ASN A 322 27.06 21.59 -14.12
N ASP A 323 27.54 20.77 -13.19
CA ASP A 323 28.31 21.22 -12.01
C ASP A 323 29.07 20.03 -11.37
N PRO A 324 30.35 19.80 -11.71
CA PRO A 324 31.12 18.68 -11.17
C PRO A 324 31.44 18.82 -9.68
N ASP A 325 31.40 20.04 -9.13
CA ASP A 325 31.57 20.32 -7.70
C ASP A 325 30.22 20.40 -6.96
N GLY A 326 29.11 20.21 -7.69
CA GLY A 326 27.75 20.28 -7.18
C GLY A 326 27.35 19.07 -6.33
N PRO A 327 26.26 19.20 -5.53
CA PRO A 327 25.77 18.08 -4.73
C PRO A 327 25.27 16.95 -5.62
N THR A 328 25.69 15.72 -5.35
CA THR A 328 25.20 14.51 -6.04
C THR A 328 23.91 14.00 -5.41
N ARG A 329 23.19 13.11 -6.11
CA ARG A 329 22.03 12.42 -5.53
C ARG A 329 22.41 11.64 -4.27
N ARG A 330 23.52 10.89 -4.33
CA ARG A 330 24.16 10.24 -3.18
C ARG A 330 24.35 11.18 -1.98
N SER A 331 24.96 12.36 -2.16
CA SER A 331 25.21 13.26 -1.03
C SER A 331 23.91 13.84 -0.42
N ARG A 332 22.85 13.99 -1.22
CA ARG A 332 21.51 14.36 -0.72
C ARG A 332 20.90 13.26 0.14
N ILE A 333 21.05 12.00 -0.27
CA ILE A 333 20.56 10.84 0.48
C ILE A 333 21.34 10.72 1.81
N GLU A 334 22.67 10.81 1.77
CA GLU A 334 23.52 10.81 2.97
C GLU A 334 23.13 11.94 3.93
N GLY A 335 22.88 13.14 3.42
CA GLY A 335 22.43 14.28 4.22
C GLY A 335 21.07 14.02 4.88
N ALA A 336 20.12 13.43 4.15
CA ALA A 336 18.81 13.07 4.70
C ALA A 336 18.93 12.03 5.82
N VAL A 337 19.70 10.97 5.60
CA VAL A 337 19.92 9.90 6.59
C VAL A 337 20.69 10.42 7.82
N SER A 338 21.67 11.30 7.61
CA SER A 338 22.43 11.91 8.72
C SER A 338 21.58 12.83 9.58
N SER A 339 20.57 13.48 8.99
CA SER A 339 19.67 14.38 9.71
C SER A 339 18.71 13.66 10.64
N ASP A 340 18.20 12.49 10.24
CA ASP A 340 17.41 11.60 11.09
C ASP A 340 17.69 10.13 10.76
N PRO A 341 18.63 9.50 11.50
CA PRO A 341 19.00 8.10 11.29
C PRO A 341 17.88 7.11 11.62
N THR A 342 16.79 7.57 12.25
CA THR A 342 15.66 6.70 12.63
C THR A 342 14.66 6.49 11.49
N LEU A 343 14.73 7.32 10.46
CA LEU A 343 13.87 7.23 9.28
C LEU A 343 14.41 6.23 8.24
N PRO A 344 13.52 5.59 7.47
CA PRO A 344 13.93 4.82 6.30
C PRO A 344 14.69 5.69 5.29
N TYR A 345 15.62 5.06 4.55
CA TYR A 345 16.28 5.71 3.42
C TYR A 345 15.22 6.17 2.41
N PRO A 346 15.33 7.42 1.89
CA PRO A 346 14.42 7.88 0.86
C PRO A 346 14.65 7.09 -0.43
N ALA A 347 13.56 6.66 -1.06
CA ALA A 347 13.60 5.80 -2.26
C ALA A 347 13.39 6.61 -3.53
N SER A 348 13.93 6.13 -4.65
CA SER A 348 13.69 6.68 -5.98
C SER A 348 12.20 6.64 -6.31
N PRO A 349 11.55 7.77 -6.64
CA PRO A 349 10.15 7.76 -7.07
C PRO A 349 9.95 6.94 -8.35
N LYS A 350 10.97 6.83 -9.20
CA LYS A 350 10.96 6.06 -10.45
C LYS A 350 11.01 4.56 -10.18
N SER A 351 11.97 4.10 -9.39
CA SER A 351 12.11 2.70 -9.00
C SER A 351 10.91 2.23 -8.18
N THR A 352 10.45 3.09 -7.26
CA THR A 352 9.22 2.85 -6.49
C THR A 352 8.01 2.73 -7.41
N PHE A 353 7.85 3.60 -8.41
CA PHE A 353 6.73 3.53 -9.36
C PHE A 353 6.73 2.20 -10.12
N ARG A 354 7.89 1.77 -10.64
CA ARG A 354 8.05 0.48 -11.32
C ARG A 354 7.65 -0.70 -10.42
N LEU A 355 8.14 -0.71 -9.19
CA LEU A 355 7.80 -1.75 -8.22
C LEU A 355 6.31 -1.68 -7.84
N ALA A 356 5.76 -0.49 -7.64
CA ALA A 356 4.34 -0.28 -7.36
C ALA A 356 3.45 -0.73 -8.52
N HIS A 357 3.92 -0.61 -9.76
CA HIS A 357 3.25 -1.18 -10.94
C HIS A 357 3.26 -2.71 -10.89
N LEU A 358 4.43 -3.33 -10.66
CA LEU A 358 4.57 -4.79 -10.54
C LEU A 358 3.68 -5.36 -9.42
N LEU A 359 3.65 -4.69 -8.26
CA LEU A 359 2.91 -5.12 -7.08
C LEU A 359 1.43 -4.68 -7.08
N GLU A 360 0.95 -4.06 -8.16
CA GLU A 360 -0.43 -3.58 -8.33
C GLU A 360 -0.88 -2.59 -7.23
N LEU A 361 0.02 -1.69 -6.82
CA LEU A 361 -0.17 -0.68 -5.78
C LEU A 361 -0.54 0.68 -6.39
N ALA A 362 -1.77 0.81 -6.91
CA ALA A 362 -2.25 2.01 -7.62
C ALA A 362 -2.05 3.33 -6.85
N VAL A 363 -2.21 3.27 -5.53
CA VAL A 363 -2.06 4.41 -4.63
C VAL A 363 -0.61 4.89 -4.58
N LEU A 364 0.31 3.94 -4.44
CA LEU A 364 1.73 4.23 -4.41
C LEU A 364 2.21 4.75 -5.77
N GLN A 365 1.67 4.20 -6.88
CA GLN A 365 1.91 4.74 -8.22
C GLN A 365 1.49 6.22 -8.29
N HIS A 366 0.31 6.59 -7.80
CA HIS A 366 -0.15 7.98 -7.77
C HIS A 366 0.75 8.89 -6.92
N LEU A 367 1.24 8.40 -5.77
CA LEU A 367 2.20 9.14 -4.94
C LEU A 367 3.51 9.39 -5.68
N CYS A 368 4.03 8.39 -6.40
CA CYS A 368 5.23 8.55 -7.22
C CYS A 368 5.02 9.56 -8.34
N LEU A 369 3.88 9.53 -9.05
CA LEU A 369 3.55 10.47 -10.11
C LEU A 369 3.39 11.91 -9.60
N THR A 370 2.76 12.07 -8.43
CA THR A 370 2.63 13.36 -7.75
C THR A 370 3.98 13.90 -7.29
N ASN A 371 4.89 13.01 -6.88
CA ASN A 371 6.23 13.39 -6.50
C ASN A 371 7.08 13.77 -7.73
N LEU A 372 6.96 13.02 -8.82
CA LEU A 372 7.57 13.33 -10.12
C LEU A 372 7.17 14.74 -10.57
N SER A 373 5.88 15.05 -10.62
CA SER A 373 5.39 16.35 -11.08
C SER A 373 5.94 17.53 -10.26
N LYS A 374 6.19 17.34 -8.97
CA LYS A 374 6.79 18.34 -8.08
C LYS A 374 8.29 18.55 -8.28
N GLN A 375 8.98 17.54 -8.81
CA GLN A 375 10.44 17.55 -8.99
C GLN A 375 10.90 17.89 -10.41
N LEU A 376 9.99 17.84 -11.39
CA LEU A 376 10.33 18.13 -12.77
C LEU A 376 10.83 19.57 -12.94
N THR A 377 11.89 19.72 -13.72
CA THR A 377 12.48 20.99 -14.11
C THR A 377 12.66 21.01 -15.62
N SER A 378 12.91 22.19 -16.20
CA SER A 378 13.18 22.29 -17.65
C SER A 378 14.35 21.42 -18.11
N GLU A 379 15.36 21.22 -17.25
CA GLU A 379 16.51 20.38 -17.56
C GLU A 379 16.19 18.89 -17.37
N SER A 380 15.62 18.50 -16.21
CA SER A 380 15.35 17.10 -15.88
C SER A 380 14.22 16.47 -16.70
N ALA A 381 13.21 17.26 -17.11
CA ALA A 381 12.06 16.76 -17.85
C ALA A 381 12.46 16.13 -19.19
N THR A 382 13.48 16.64 -19.87
CA THR A 382 13.96 16.05 -21.12
C THR A 382 14.54 14.64 -20.91
N TYR A 383 15.37 14.46 -19.88
CA TYR A 383 15.93 13.14 -19.55
C TYR A 383 14.82 12.17 -19.14
N GLU A 384 13.82 12.63 -18.41
CA GLU A 384 12.67 11.81 -18.04
C GLU A 384 11.78 11.45 -19.24
N LEU A 385 11.63 12.34 -20.23
CA LEU A 385 10.79 12.11 -21.41
C LEU A 385 11.24 10.89 -22.21
N PHE A 386 12.55 10.71 -22.34
CA PHE A 386 13.17 9.63 -23.09
C PHE A 386 13.68 8.49 -22.20
N SER A 387 13.39 8.55 -20.90
CA SER A 387 13.73 7.45 -20.01
C SER A 387 12.96 6.18 -20.38
N ASP A 388 13.55 5.04 -20.07
CA ASP A 388 12.90 3.74 -20.29
C ASP A 388 11.56 3.62 -19.55
N THR A 389 11.39 4.37 -18.44
CA THR A 389 10.13 4.44 -17.71
C THR A 389 9.05 5.17 -18.53
N SER A 390 9.38 6.25 -19.22
CA SER A 390 8.44 6.92 -20.14
C SER A 390 8.14 6.05 -21.37
N ILE A 391 9.09 5.23 -21.82
CA ILE A 391 8.86 4.28 -22.91
C ILE A 391 7.85 3.20 -22.51
N CYS A 392 7.93 2.70 -21.27
CA CYS A 392 7.16 1.53 -20.85
C CYS A 392 5.86 1.84 -20.12
N TYR A 393 5.72 3.05 -19.56
CA TYR A 393 4.61 3.38 -18.69
C TYR A 393 3.94 4.70 -19.09
N ASP A 394 2.78 4.57 -19.72
CA ASP A 394 2.00 5.70 -20.22
C ASP A 394 1.65 6.72 -19.13
N ALA A 395 1.32 6.26 -17.92
CA ALA A 395 1.00 7.15 -16.80
C ALA A 395 2.19 8.01 -16.37
N TRP A 396 3.41 7.47 -16.42
CA TRP A 396 4.64 8.23 -16.14
C TRP A 396 4.91 9.21 -17.28
N ARG A 397 4.88 8.73 -18.52
CA ARG A 397 5.09 9.54 -19.72
C ARG A 397 4.14 10.72 -19.79
N LYS A 398 2.86 10.51 -19.47
CA LYS A 398 1.85 11.57 -19.46
C LYS A 398 2.22 12.73 -18.55
N VAL A 399 2.67 12.46 -17.31
CA VAL A 399 3.07 13.52 -16.36
C VAL A 399 4.23 14.35 -16.92
N VAL A 400 5.21 13.69 -17.55
CA VAL A 400 6.35 14.37 -18.16
C VAL A 400 5.92 15.20 -19.37
N LEU A 401 5.09 14.64 -20.25
CA LEU A 401 4.55 15.34 -21.43
C LEU A 401 3.72 16.56 -21.03
N ASP A 402 2.82 16.42 -20.05
CA ASP A 402 1.99 17.53 -19.54
C ASP A 402 2.89 18.69 -19.08
N PHE A 403 3.93 18.39 -18.30
CA PHE A 403 4.91 19.39 -17.84
C PHE A 403 5.66 20.06 -19.00
N ILE A 404 6.16 19.28 -19.98
CA ILE A 404 6.90 19.83 -21.11
C ILE A 404 6.00 20.71 -21.98
N VAL A 405 4.75 20.32 -22.18
CA VAL A 405 3.76 21.10 -22.93
C VAL A 405 3.39 22.39 -22.19
N GLU A 406 3.42 22.40 -20.85
CA GLU A 406 3.26 23.60 -20.03
C GLU A 406 4.47 24.54 -20.09
N HIS A 407 5.68 23.99 -20.07
CA HIS A 407 6.93 24.74 -20.01
C HIS A 407 7.72 24.73 -21.32
N TYR A 408 7.03 24.58 -22.46
CA TYR A 408 7.62 24.22 -23.76
C TYR A 408 8.81 25.10 -24.17
N ASN A 409 8.68 26.42 -24.06
CA ASN A 409 9.74 27.35 -24.47
C ASN A 409 10.99 27.23 -23.58
N ALA A 410 10.81 26.99 -22.28
CA ALA A 410 11.91 26.82 -21.35
C ALA A 410 12.63 25.49 -21.57
N VAL A 411 11.87 24.39 -21.78
CA VAL A 411 12.42 23.06 -22.05
C VAL A 411 13.17 23.04 -23.39
N THR A 412 12.56 23.52 -24.47
CA THR A 412 13.21 23.47 -25.80
C THR A 412 14.43 24.37 -25.95
N SER A 413 14.59 25.34 -25.05
CA SER A 413 15.78 26.19 -24.96
C SER A 413 16.89 25.58 -24.10
N SER A 414 16.61 24.51 -23.34
CA SER A 414 17.53 23.90 -22.40
C SER A 414 18.70 23.20 -23.10
N VAL A 415 19.79 22.97 -22.35
CA VAL A 415 20.94 22.21 -22.86
C VAL A 415 20.56 20.74 -23.00
N SER A 416 19.83 20.20 -22.02
CA SER A 416 19.35 18.81 -22.06
C SER A 416 18.51 18.51 -23.30
N TRP A 417 17.64 19.42 -23.73
CA TRP A 417 16.81 19.25 -24.93
C TRP A 417 17.66 19.06 -26.18
N LYS A 418 18.69 19.87 -26.38
CA LYS A 418 19.59 19.76 -27.54
C LYS A 418 20.37 18.44 -27.50
N ALA A 419 20.85 18.04 -26.33
CA ALA A 419 21.62 16.81 -26.16
C ALA A 419 20.74 15.57 -26.46
N GLU A 420 19.59 15.46 -25.80
CA GLU A 420 18.71 14.29 -25.92
C GLU A 420 18.06 14.20 -27.31
N THR A 421 17.60 15.32 -27.89
CA THR A 421 17.07 15.28 -29.26
C THR A 421 18.13 14.91 -30.30
N ALA A 422 19.41 15.22 -30.05
CA ALA A 422 20.50 14.76 -30.90
C ALA A 422 20.69 13.23 -30.80
N LYS A 423 20.56 12.64 -29.60
CA LYS A 423 20.57 11.17 -29.41
C LYS A 423 19.38 10.52 -30.12
N VAL A 424 18.18 11.09 -29.98
CA VAL A 424 16.97 10.62 -30.70
C VAL A 424 17.17 10.66 -32.21
N ARG A 425 17.76 11.72 -32.76
CA ARG A 425 18.06 11.81 -34.21
C ARG A 425 19.05 10.76 -34.70
N ARG A 426 19.94 10.30 -33.83
CA ARG A 426 20.90 9.22 -34.13
C ARG A 426 20.36 7.83 -33.83
N ASP A 427 19.07 7.72 -33.45
CA ASP A 427 18.41 6.47 -33.07
C ASP A 427 19.10 5.75 -31.89
N GLU A 428 19.74 6.52 -31.01
CA GLU A 428 20.42 5.99 -29.83
C GLU A 428 19.44 5.66 -28.69
N ILE A 429 18.20 6.15 -28.77
CA ILE A 429 17.14 5.90 -27.78
C ILE A 429 16.00 5.15 -28.46
N THR A 430 15.97 3.84 -28.25
CA THR A 430 14.95 2.96 -28.82
C THR A 430 13.57 3.34 -28.26
N GLY A 431 12.58 3.51 -29.14
CA GLY A 431 11.20 3.85 -28.72
C GLY A 431 10.95 5.33 -28.46
N ALA A 432 11.92 6.23 -28.68
CA ALA A 432 11.74 7.67 -28.51
C ALA A 432 10.89 8.32 -29.61
N ALA A 433 10.87 7.78 -30.82
CA ALA A 433 10.16 8.38 -31.96
C ALA A 433 8.63 8.51 -31.74
N PRO A 434 7.91 7.47 -31.27
CA PRO A 434 6.50 7.61 -30.89
C PRO A 434 6.26 8.69 -29.83
N ILE A 435 7.14 8.81 -28.83
CA ILE A 435 7.04 9.82 -27.77
C ILE A 435 7.20 11.23 -28.33
N MET A 436 8.13 11.43 -29.27
CA MET A 436 8.29 12.70 -29.98
C MET A 436 7.06 13.08 -30.79
N LEU A 437 6.42 12.12 -31.46
CA LEU A 437 5.19 12.36 -32.20
C LEU A 437 4.05 12.77 -31.26
N GLU A 438 3.88 12.05 -30.15
CA GLU A 438 2.89 12.35 -29.11
C GLU A 438 3.07 13.78 -28.56
N LEU A 439 4.31 14.21 -28.30
CA LEU A 439 4.61 15.58 -27.87
C LEU A 439 4.19 16.63 -28.91
N LEU A 440 4.43 16.37 -30.20
CA LEU A 440 4.05 17.29 -31.28
C LEU A 440 2.52 17.42 -31.39
N GLU A 441 1.80 16.30 -31.29
CA GLU A 441 0.34 16.25 -31.32
C GLU A 441 -0.28 17.02 -30.14
N LEU A 442 0.20 16.76 -28.91
CA LEU A 442 -0.26 17.47 -27.71
C LEU A 442 0.01 18.97 -27.76
N ARG A 443 1.16 19.37 -28.32
CA ARG A 443 1.48 20.78 -28.52
C ARG A 443 0.52 21.42 -29.51
N ALA A 444 0.29 20.78 -30.67
CA ALA A 444 -0.60 21.30 -31.70
C ALA A 444 -2.01 21.54 -31.14
N ALA A 445 -2.52 20.58 -30.35
CA ALA A 445 -3.83 20.67 -29.70
C ALA A 445 -3.93 21.80 -28.66
N LYS A 446 -2.82 22.18 -27.99
CA LYS A 446 -2.80 23.28 -27.02
C LYS A 446 -2.68 24.66 -27.67
N THR A 447 -2.13 24.72 -28.88
CA THR A 447 -1.96 25.98 -29.64
C THR A 447 -3.11 26.28 -30.59
N ALA A 448 -3.98 25.29 -30.85
CA ALA A 448 -5.25 25.46 -31.56
C ALA A 448 -6.32 25.99 -30.60
#